data_AF-A0A7U2QV68-F1
#
_entry.id   AF-A0A7U2QV68-F1
#
_cell.length_a   1.000
_cell.length_b   1.000
_cell.length_c   1.000
_cell.angle_alpha   90.00
_cell.angle_beta   90.00
_cell.angle_gamma   90.00
#
_symmetry.space_group_name_H-M   'P 1'
#
loop_
_entity.id
_entity.type
_entity.pdbx_description
1 polymer ?
#
loop_
_entity_poly.entity_id
_entity_poly.type
_entity_poly.pdbx_seq_one_letter_code
_entity_poly.pdbx_strand_id
1 'polypeptide(L)'
;MGRKAYFARLDDQAKERRRPRRQINGYVPGADKEEDAVRNKDKKLPKTKELHQQTLDLWFDFTADPENGFQHYKTVPGCLPLSYDMVKAFIRWYADSTNGRLDKSRKLIVRTTKACAERFFGGFREVTKTEVPETDRKEIYSISSRLSLF
;
A
#
# COMPACT_ATOMS: atom_id res chain seq x y z
N MET A 1 34.34 8.74 -4.09
CA MET A 1 33.75 7.67 -3.25
C MET A 1 32.63 7.00 -4.05
N GLY A 2 32.68 5.68 -4.28
CA GLY A 2 31.72 5.00 -5.17
C GLY A 2 30.34 4.80 -4.54
N ARG A 3 29.27 4.81 -5.37
CA ARG A 3 27.87 4.66 -4.94
C ARG A 3 27.62 3.45 -4.03
N LYS A 4 28.30 2.31 -4.28
CA LYS A 4 28.23 1.11 -3.43
C LYS A 4 28.80 1.32 -2.03
N ALA A 5 29.95 2.00 -1.91
CA ALA A 5 30.58 2.29 -0.63
C ALA A 5 29.78 3.28 0.22
N TYR A 6 29.09 4.22 -0.44
CA TYR A 6 28.17 5.15 0.22
C TYR A 6 26.98 4.42 0.86
N PHE A 7 26.31 3.52 0.12
CA PHE A 7 25.19 2.75 0.67
C PHE A 7 25.61 1.76 1.75
N ALA A 8 26.79 1.14 1.63
CA ALA A 8 27.33 0.28 2.68
C ALA A 8 27.53 1.06 3.99
N ARG A 9 28.09 2.26 3.92
CA ARG A 9 28.31 3.12 5.10
C ARG A 9 27.00 3.57 5.77
N LEU A 10 25.97 3.88 4.97
CA LEU A 10 24.63 4.19 5.49
C LEU A 10 23.97 2.99 6.17
N ASP A 11 24.15 1.79 5.61
CA ASP A 11 23.60 0.57 6.18
C ASP A 11 24.28 0.23 7.52
N ASP A 12 25.59 0.43 7.62
CA ASP A 12 26.33 0.24 8.88
C ASP A 12 25.94 1.27 9.94
N GLN A 13 25.78 2.54 9.57
CA GLN A 13 25.21 3.55 10.47
C GLN A 13 23.77 3.20 10.93
N ALA A 14 22.97 2.61 10.04
CA ALA A 14 21.63 2.16 10.40
C ALA A 14 21.68 0.96 11.37
N LYS A 15 22.62 0.03 11.21
CA LYS A 15 22.83 -1.10 12.13
C LYS A 15 23.26 -0.62 13.51
N GLU A 16 24.19 0.33 13.57
CA GLU A 16 24.66 0.92 14.84
C GLU A 16 23.53 1.62 15.59
N ARG A 17 22.62 2.32 14.90
CA ARG A 17 21.44 2.94 15.53
C ARG A 17 20.39 1.94 16.00
N ARG A 18 20.30 0.75 15.39
CA ARG A 18 19.29 -0.27 15.74
C ARG A 18 19.62 -0.98 17.06
N ARG A 19 20.90 -1.23 17.35
CA ARG A 19 21.33 -1.95 18.58
C ARG A 19 20.86 -1.29 19.88
N PRO A 20 21.13 0.01 20.15
CA PRO A 20 20.67 0.67 21.37
C PRO A 20 19.15 0.82 21.40
N ARG A 21 18.50 1.03 20.25
CA ARG A 21 17.03 1.09 20.19
C ARG A 21 16.36 -0.22 20.61
N ARG A 22 16.95 -1.37 20.26
CA ARG A 22 16.44 -2.68 20.70
C ARG A 22 16.55 -2.86 22.20
N GLN A 23 17.65 -2.38 22.81
CA GLN A 23 17.83 -2.42 24.25
C GLN A 23 16.84 -1.51 24.98
N ILE A 24 16.65 -0.28 24.49
CA ILE A 24 15.66 0.67 25.05
C ILE A 24 14.24 0.10 24.94
N ASN A 25 13.91 -0.52 23.81
CA ASN A 25 12.59 -1.10 23.59
C ASN A 25 12.41 -2.49 24.23
N GLY A 26 13.41 -3.01 24.96
CA GLY A 26 13.32 -4.29 25.65
C GLY A 26 13.19 -5.51 24.73
N TYR A 27 13.73 -5.46 23.51
CA TYR A 27 13.64 -6.57 22.56
C TYR A 27 14.36 -7.82 23.08
N VAL A 28 13.61 -8.90 23.30
CA VAL A 28 14.14 -10.21 23.71
C VAL A 28 14.06 -11.20 22.54
N PRO A 29 15.20 -11.73 22.05
CA PRO A 29 15.20 -12.68 20.94
C PRO A 29 14.40 -13.95 21.28
N GLY A 30 13.34 -14.20 20.52
CA GLY A 30 12.55 -15.42 20.63
C GLY A 30 11.53 -15.43 21.77
N ALA A 31 11.23 -14.28 22.36
CA ALA A 31 10.12 -14.13 23.31
C ALA A 31 8.77 -14.56 22.69
N ASP A 32 8.59 -14.29 21.39
CA ASP A 32 7.32 -14.52 20.69
C ASP A 32 7.32 -15.85 19.91
N LYS A 33 8.28 -16.76 20.15
CA LYS A 33 8.43 -18.02 19.35
C LYS A 33 7.18 -18.89 19.32
N GLU A 34 6.48 -18.99 20.45
CA GLU A 34 5.27 -19.80 20.56
C GLU A 34 4.09 -19.13 19.86
N GLU A 35 3.97 -17.80 19.95
CA GLU A 35 2.97 -17.02 19.23
C GLU A 35 3.22 -17.05 17.71
N ASP A 36 4.48 -16.88 17.28
CA ASP A 36 4.92 -16.94 15.89
C ASP A 36 4.75 -18.33 15.26
N ALA A 37 4.74 -19.40 16.08
CA ALA A 37 4.48 -20.76 15.62
C ALA A 37 3.02 -20.96 15.17
N VAL A 38 2.09 -20.13 15.67
CA VAL A 38 0.68 -20.19 15.28
C VAL A 38 0.46 -19.45 13.96
N ARG A 39 0.48 -20.20 12.85
CA ARG A 39 0.16 -19.67 11.51
C ARG A 39 -1.32 -19.37 11.34
N ASN A 40 -1.73 -18.17 11.73
CA ASN A 40 -3.05 -17.59 11.44
C ASN A 40 -3.15 -17.09 9.97
N LYS A 41 -2.80 -17.95 9.00
CA LYS A 41 -2.66 -17.61 7.57
C LYS A 41 -3.89 -16.89 6.99
N ASP A 42 -5.08 -17.27 7.46
CA ASP A 42 -6.36 -16.74 6.95
C ASP A 42 -7.07 -15.80 7.96
N LYS A 43 -6.52 -15.65 9.17
CA LYS A 43 -7.05 -14.72 10.18
C LYS A 43 -6.38 -13.35 9.98
N LYS A 44 -7.00 -12.51 9.14
CA LYS A 44 -6.65 -11.10 9.07
C LYS A 44 -6.97 -10.39 10.38
N LEU A 45 -6.01 -9.59 10.86
CA LEU A 45 -6.20 -8.72 12.01
C LEU A 45 -7.40 -7.78 11.76
N PRO A 46 -8.23 -7.49 12.79
CA PRO A 46 -9.36 -6.57 12.66
C PRO A 46 -8.96 -5.22 12.06
N LYS A 47 -7.80 -4.70 12.47
CA LYS A 47 -7.20 -3.46 11.95
C LYS A 47 -6.94 -3.51 10.44
N THR A 48 -6.55 -4.66 9.89
CA THR A 48 -6.31 -4.83 8.45
C THR A 48 -7.63 -4.80 7.69
N LYS A 49 -8.69 -5.41 8.23
CA LYS A 49 -10.04 -5.37 7.63
C LYS A 49 -10.61 -3.95 7.63
N GLU A 50 -10.41 -3.21 8.72
CA GLU A 50 -10.85 -1.81 8.81
C GLU A 50 -10.15 -0.94 7.76
N LEU A 51 -8.83 -1.08 7.60
CA LEU A 51 -8.08 -0.37 6.56
C LEU A 51 -8.52 -0.75 5.15
N HIS A 52 -8.89 -2.02 4.91
CA HIS A 52 -9.45 -2.45 3.65
C HIS A 52 -10.82 -1.82 3.38
N GLN A 53 -11.70 -1.78 4.39
CA GLN A 53 -13.01 -1.15 4.29
C GLN A 53 -12.90 0.35 4.01
N GLN A 54 -12.09 1.08 4.78
CA GLN A 54 -11.86 2.52 4.56
C GLN A 54 -11.39 2.82 3.14
N THR A 55 -10.53 1.95 2.58
CA THR A 55 -10.02 2.15 1.22
C THR A 55 -11.09 1.84 0.16
N LEU A 56 -12.03 0.94 0.46
CA LEU A 56 -13.18 0.67 -0.40
C LEU A 56 -14.23 1.77 -0.34
N ASP A 57 -14.48 2.35 0.82
CA ASP A 57 -15.39 3.48 0.98
C ASP A 57 -14.94 4.64 0.08
N LEU A 58 -13.64 4.94 0.07
CA LEU A 58 -13.03 5.91 -0.84
C LEU A 58 -13.17 5.54 -2.33
N TRP A 59 -13.13 4.24 -2.64
CA TRP A 59 -13.35 3.77 -4.01
C TRP A 59 -14.82 3.94 -4.44
N PHE A 60 -15.77 3.74 -3.52
CA PHE A 60 -17.18 4.02 -3.78
C PHE A 60 -17.41 5.52 -4.00
N ASP A 61 -16.78 6.39 -3.19
CA ASP A 61 -16.84 7.84 -3.40
C ASP A 61 -16.29 8.23 -4.77
N PHE A 62 -15.12 7.69 -5.13
CA PHE A 62 -14.48 7.91 -6.44
C PHE A 62 -15.36 7.48 -7.62
N THR A 63 -16.02 6.32 -7.52
CA THR A 63 -16.87 5.80 -8.61
C THR A 63 -18.26 6.43 -8.64
N ALA A 64 -18.76 6.94 -7.52
CA ALA A 64 -20.03 7.67 -7.45
C ALA A 64 -19.93 9.07 -8.05
N ASP A 65 -18.74 9.68 -8.04
CA ASP A 65 -18.49 10.98 -8.64
C ASP A 65 -18.49 10.91 -10.18
N PRO A 66 -19.46 11.56 -10.85
CA PRO A 66 -19.58 11.52 -12.30
C PRO A 66 -18.41 12.18 -13.03
N GLU A 67 -17.67 13.10 -12.40
CA GLU A 67 -16.51 13.77 -13.00
C GLU A 67 -15.35 12.79 -13.26
N ASN A 68 -15.27 11.70 -12.48
CA ASN A 68 -14.26 10.67 -12.66
C ASN A 68 -14.56 9.73 -13.84
N GLY A 69 -15.78 9.75 -14.38
CA GLY A 69 -16.15 8.98 -15.58
C GLY A 69 -16.32 7.46 -15.38
N PHE A 70 -16.32 6.96 -14.14
CA PHE A 70 -16.42 5.54 -13.81
C PHE A 70 -17.74 5.11 -13.16
N GLN A 71 -18.77 5.96 -13.21
CA GLN A 71 -20.11 5.72 -12.63
C GLN A 71 -20.80 4.41 -13.07
N HIS A 72 -20.42 3.88 -14.23
CA HIS A 72 -20.99 2.66 -14.77
C HIS A 72 -20.37 1.38 -14.19
N TYR A 73 -19.24 1.49 -13.49
CA TYR A 73 -18.57 0.35 -12.89
C TYR A 73 -19.27 -0.07 -11.60
N LYS A 74 -19.86 -1.26 -11.60
CA LYS A 74 -20.51 -1.83 -10.41
C LYS A 74 -19.55 -2.77 -9.68
N THR A 75 -19.16 -2.38 -8.48
CA THR A 75 -18.32 -3.20 -7.60
C THR A 75 -19.20 -4.22 -6.88
N VAL A 76 -19.38 -5.38 -7.51
CA VAL A 76 -20.22 -6.49 -7.01
C VAL A 76 -19.41 -7.80 -6.96
N PRO A 77 -19.83 -8.80 -6.17
CA PRO A 77 -19.23 -10.13 -6.23
C PRO A 77 -19.18 -10.68 -7.66
N GLY A 78 -18.00 -11.12 -8.11
CA GLY A 78 -17.77 -11.62 -9.47
C GLY A 78 -17.70 -10.54 -10.56
N CYS A 79 -17.54 -9.26 -10.21
CA CYS A 79 -17.39 -8.20 -11.20
C CYS A 79 -16.13 -8.38 -12.05
N LEU A 80 -16.14 -7.74 -13.22
CA LEU A 80 -14.98 -7.74 -14.12
C LEU A 80 -13.73 -7.22 -13.41
N PRO A 81 -12.54 -7.78 -13.71
CA PRO A 81 -11.29 -7.26 -13.20
C PRO A 81 -11.17 -5.77 -13.50
N LEU A 82 -10.69 -5.01 -12.52
CA LEU A 82 -10.38 -3.60 -12.72
C LEU A 82 -9.27 -3.47 -13.76
N SER A 83 -9.45 -2.59 -14.73
CA SER A 83 -8.35 -2.16 -15.59
C SER A 83 -7.32 -1.42 -14.75
N TYR A 84 -6.04 -1.55 -15.13
CA TYR A 84 -4.98 -0.81 -14.46
C TYR A 84 -5.21 0.71 -14.53
N ASP A 85 -5.85 1.22 -15.59
CA ASP A 85 -6.16 2.65 -15.75
C ASP A 85 -7.16 3.17 -14.71
N MET A 86 -8.20 2.39 -14.37
CA MET A 86 -9.13 2.75 -13.31
C MET A 86 -8.42 2.86 -11.96
N VAL A 87 -7.55 1.89 -11.66
CA VAL A 87 -6.81 1.91 -10.39
C VAL A 87 -5.80 3.05 -10.36
N LYS A 88 -5.18 3.39 -11.51
CA LYS A 88 -4.31 4.56 -11.63
C LYS A 88 -5.06 5.86 -11.39
N ALA A 89 -6.26 6.02 -11.94
CA ALA A 89 -7.10 7.18 -11.74
C ALA A 89 -7.52 7.32 -10.26
N PHE A 90 -7.97 6.23 -9.64
CA PHE A 90 -8.32 6.20 -8.22
C PHE A 90 -7.14 6.59 -7.32
N ILE A 91 -5.95 6.05 -7.56
CA ILE A 91 -4.76 6.38 -6.76
C ILE A 91 -4.38 7.86 -6.90
N ARG A 92 -4.56 8.46 -8.08
CA ARG A 92 -4.33 9.91 -8.29
C ARG A 92 -5.39 10.75 -7.57
N TRP A 93 -6.66 10.38 -7.70
CA TRP A 93 -7.75 11.04 -6.99
C TRP A 93 -7.57 10.96 -5.45
N TYR A 94 -7.19 9.79 -4.93
CA TYR A 94 -6.84 9.62 -3.52
C TYR A 94 -5.63 10.48 -3.12
N ALA A 95 -4.68 10.67 -4.03
CA ALA A 95 -3.53 11.52 -3.78
C ALA A 95 -3.90 12.98 -3.61
N ASP A 96 -4.73 13.48 -4.51
CA ASP A 96 -5.12 14.88 -4.56
C ASP A 96 -6.14 15.22 -3.47
N SER A 97 -6.92 14.23 -3.01
CA SER A 97 -7.91 14.37 -1.92
C SER A 97 -7.31 14.23 -0.51
N THR A 98 -6.07 13.74 -0.36
CA THR A 98 -5.47 13.53 0.96
C THR A 98 -4.41 14.58 1.31
N ASN A 99 -4.57 15.22 2.47
CA ASN A 99 -3.54 16.06 3.11
C ASN A 99 -2.37 15.22 3.71
N GLY A 100 -2.01 14.09 3.08
CA GLY A 100 -1.01 13.16 3.58
C GLY A 100 0.41 13.71 3.57
N ARG A 101 1.41 12.86 3.85
CA ARG A 101 2.84 13.17 3.60
C ARG A 101 3.07 13.32 2.10
N LEU A 102 2.68 14.46 1.56
CA LEU A 102 3.08 14.92 0.26
C LEU A 102 4.55 15.34 0.35
N ASP A 103 5.31 15.12 -0.70
CA ASP A 103 6.60 15.79 -0.88
C ASP A 103 6.41 17.32 -0.90
N LYS A 104 7.48 18.09 -0.74
CA LYS A 104 7.50 19.56 -0.88
C LYS A 104 6.80 20.05 -2.17
N SER A 105 6.76 19.20 -3.20
CA SER A 105 6.09 19.44 -4.48
C SER A 105 4.60 19.06 -4.50
N ARG A 106 3.98 18.79 -3.35
CA ARG A 106 2.60 18.24 -3.21
C ARG A 106 2.35 16.90 -3.91
N LYS A 107 3.42 16.16 -4.24
CA LYS A 107 3.31 14.84 -4.88
C LYS A 107 3.25 13.72 -3.85
N LEU A 108 2.50 12.67 -4.14
CA LEU A 108 2.41 11.50 -3.26
C LEU A 108 3.75 10.76 -3.19
N ILE A 109 4.22 10.45 -1.99
CA ILE A 109 5.43 9.64 -1.81
C ILE A 109 5.11 8.19 -2.22
N VAL A 110 6.02 7.56 -2.97
CA VAL A 110 6.07 6.13 -3.38
C VAL A 110 5.47 5.15 -2.34
N ARG A 111 5.82 5.34 -1.06
CA ARG A 111 5.35 4.48 0.04
C ARG A 111 3.86 4.62 0.30
N THR A 112 3.32 5.82 0.18
CA THR A 112 1.88 6.11 0.32
C THR A 112 1.09 5.52 -0.84
N THR A 113 1.64 5.56 -2.06
CA THR A 113 1.01 4.98 -3.28
C THR A 113 0.89 3.48 -3.16
N LYS A 114 1.99 2.80 -2.80
CA LYS A 114 2.01 1.34 -2.65
C LYS A 114 1.12 0.86 -1.51
N ALA A 115 1.16 1.54 -0.36
CA ALA A 115 0.31 1.19 0.77
C ALA A 115 -1.18 1.37 0.44
N CYS A 116 -1.55 2.42 -0.30
CA CYS A 116 -2.92 2.60 -0.77
C CYS A 116 -3.33 1.48 -1.73
N ALA A 117 -2.51 1.19 -2.75
CA ALA A 117 -2.77 0.12 -3.72
C ALA A 117 -2.94 -1.26 -3.05
N GLU A 118 -2.06 -1.62 -2.11
CA GLU A 118 -2.16 -2.90 -1.38
C GLU A 118 -3.42 -2.99 -0.52
N ARG A 119 -3.79 -1.90 0.17
CA ARG A 119 -5.04 -1.86 0.95
C ARG A 119 -6.26 -1.98 0.06
N PHE A 120 -6.24 -1.31 -1.09
CA PHE A 120 -7.31 -1.35 -2.07
C PHE A 120 -7.46 -2.77 -2.66
N PHE A 121 -6.39 -3.39 -3.15
CA PHE A 121 -6.47 -4.75 -3.68
C PHE A 121 -6.97 -5.76 -2.63
N GLY A 122 -6.54 -5.58 -1.38
CA GLY A 122 -6.99 -6.40 -0.26
C GLY A 122 -8.49 -6.29 -0.01
N GLY A 123 -9.02 -5.07 0.06
CA GLY A 123 -10.47 -4.83 0.22
C GLY A 123 -11.27 -5.25 -1.00
N PHE A 124 -10.82 -4.89 -2.19
CA PHE A 124 -11.48 -5.23 -3.44
C PHE A 124 -11.67 -6.75 -3.56
N ARG A 125 -10.61 -7.54 -3.35
CA ARG A 125 -10.70 -9.00 -3.36
C ARG A 125 -11.64 -9.54 -2.27
N GLU A 126 -11.69 -8.91 -1.10
CA GLU A 126 -12.59 -9.34 -0.03
C GLU A 126 -14.07 -9.20 -0.41
N VAL A 127 -14.43 -8.07 -1.03
CA VAL A 127 -15.80 -7.75 -1.41
C VAL A 127 -16.22 -8.43 -2.71
N THR A 128 -15.38 -8.38 -3.74
CA THR A 128 -15.76 -8.86 -5.07
C THR A 128 -15.42 -10.33 -5.28
N LYS A 129 -14.55 -10.92 -4.47
CA LYS A 129 -13.92 -12.23 -4.71
C LYS A 129 -13.15 -12.31 -6.04
N THR A 130 -13.02 -11.20 -6.76
CA THR A 130 -12.26 -11.08 -8.00
C THR A 130 -10.83 -10.68 -7.67
N GLU A 131 -9.86 -11.38 -8.26
CA GLU A 131 -8.46 -11.05 -8.10
C GLU A 131 -7.98 -10.14 -9.23
N VAL A 132 -7.37 -9.00 -8.88
CA VAL A 132 -6.66 -8.16 -9.86
C VAL A 132 -5.43 -8.92 -10.36
N PRO A 133 -5.27 -9.11 -11.69
CA PRO A 133 -4.15 -9.83 -12.28
C PRO A 133 -2.79 -9.30 -11.82
N GLU A 134 -1.81 -10.19 -11.66
CA GLU A 134 -0.46 -9.81 -11.20
C GLU A 134 0.24 -8.84 -12.17
N THR A 135 -0.03 -8.97 -13.47
CA THR A 135 0.44 -8.06 -14.52
C THR A 135 0.00 -6.63 -14.26
N ASP A 136 -1.28 -6.44 -13.93
CA ASP A 136 -1.87 -5.13 -13.69
C ASP A 136 -1.37 -4.54 -12.36
N ARG A 137 -1.19 -5.39 -11.34
CA ARG A 137 -0.55 -4.99 -10.08
C ARG A 137 0.87 -4.49 -10.29
N LYS A 138 1.67 -5.18 -11.11
CA LYS A 138 3.04 -4.76 -11.44
C LYS A 138 3.07 -3.40 -12.14
N GLU A 139 2.12 -3.18 -13.06
CA GLU A 139 1.98 -1.91 -13.77
C GLU A 139 1.60 -0.74 -12.83
N ILE A 140 0.80 -1.01 -11.81
CA ILE A 140 0.46 -0.01 -10.79
C ILE A 140 1.67 0.30 -9.89
N TYR A 141 2.48 -0.71 -9.55
CA TYR A 141 3.72 -0.51 -8.80
C TYR A 141 4.82 0.18 -9.61
N SER A 142 4.80 0.09 -10.94
CA SER A 142 5.77 0.77 -11.82
C SER A 142 5.56 2.29 -11.87
N ILE A 143 4.35 2.79 -11.59
CA ILE A 143 4.11 4.24 -11.45
C ILE A 143 4.77 4.80 -10.20
N SER A 144 4.78 4.01 -9.13
CA SER A 144 5.41 4.39 -7.88
C SER A 144 6.92 4.62 -8.04
N SER A 145 7.59 4.03 -9.03
CA SER A 145 9.00 4.35 -9.33
C SER A 145 9.17 5.57 -10.25
N ARG A 146 8.17 5.90 -11.08
CA ARG A 146 8.18 7.11 -11.92
C ARG A 146 7.82 8.39 -11.15
N LEU A 147 7.01 8.29 -10.10
CA LEU A 147 6.71 9.41 -9.19
C LEU A 147 7.91 9.80 -8.29
N SER A 148 8.93 8.94 -8.15
CA SER A 148 10.18 9.25 -7.43
C SER A 148 11.29 9.89 -8.28
N LEU A 149 11.06 10.11 -9.58
CA LEU A 149 12.08 10.60 -10.52
C LEU A 149 11.88 12.04 -11.00
N PHE A 150 10.97 12.80 -10.38
CA PHE A 150 10.79 14.24 -10.64
C PHE A 150 10.65 15.04 -9.36
#